data_AF-A0A7R9Q6S1-F1
#
_entry.id   AF-A0A7R9Q6S1-F1
#
_cell.length_a   1.000
_cell.length_b   1.000
_cell.length_c   1.000
_cell.angle_alpha   90.00
_cell.angle_beta   90.00
_cell.angle_gamma   90.00
#
_symmetry.space_group_name_H-M   'P 1'
#
loop_
_entity.id
_entity.type
_entity.pdbx_description
1 polymer ?
#
loop_
_entity_poly.entity_id
_entity_poly.type
_entity_poly.pdbx_seq_one_letter_code
_entity_poly.pdbx_strand_id
1 'polypeptide(L)'
;VVFLNHCFHPNISSDGDICLDILKDKWTALYDVRTILISIQSLLGEPNLDSPLDALAAEKWGHEDYKQLVLLKYRQSVNDSNKNK
;
A
#
# COMPACT_ATOMS: atom_id res chain seq x y z
N VAL A 1 11.31 1.01 3.81
CA VAL A 1 10.56 -0.24 3.52
C VAL A 1 9.71 0.03 2.31
N VAL A 2 9.73 -0.85 1.30
CA VAL A 2 9.00 -0.66 0.04
C VAL A 2 8.28 -1.95 -0.37
N PHE A 3 7.19 -1.81 -1.09
CA PHE A 3 6.54 -2.92 -1.78
C PHE A 3 7.29 -3.25 -3.08
N LEU A 4 7.66 -4.52 -3.26
CA LEU A 4 8.30 -4.97 -4.50
C LEU A 4 7.30 -5.18 -5.64
N ASN A 5 6.07 -5.58 -5.29
CA ASN A 5 4.98 -5.76 -6.24
C ASN A 5 4.08 -4.53 -6.21
N HIS A 6 3.47 -4.20 -7.35
CA HIS A 6 2.48 -3.14 -7.41
C HIS A 6 1.35 -3.38 -6.39
N CYS A 7 1.09 -2.38 -5.54
CA CYS A 7 0.07 -2.43 -4.52
C CYS A 7 -0.88 -1.24 -4.71
N PHE A 8 -2.13 -1.53 -5.07
CA PHE A 8 -3.15 -0.50 -5.20
C PHE A 8 -3.74 -0.17 -3.82
N HIS A 9 -3.30 0.94 -3.22
CA HIS A 9 -3.65 1.33 -1.86
C HIS A 9 -3.48 2.84 -1.65
N PRO A 10 -4.35 3.53 -0.86
CA PRO A 10 -4.28 4.97 -0.66
C PRO A 10 -2.91 5.48 -0.19
N ASN A 11 -2.22 4.74 0.68
CA ASN A 11 -0.93 5.13 1.25
C ASN A 11 0.29 4.43 0.64
N ILE A 12 0.18 3.87 -0.57
CA ILE A 12 1.32 3.25 -1.27
C ILE A 12 1.46 3.90 -2.66
N SER A 13 2.68 4.32 -3.02
CA SER A 13 2.95 4.91 -4.33
C SER A 13 3.05 3.85 -5.44
N SER A 14 3.05 4.29 -6.70
CA SER A 14 3.30 3.40 -7.85
C SER A 14 4.64 2.66 -7.77
N ASP A 15 5.64 3.28 -7.13
CA ASP A 15 6.99 2.76 -6.96
C ASP A 15 7.14 1.90 -5.69
N GLY A 16 6.06 1.76 -4.91
CA GLY A 16 6.01 0.92 -3.71
C GLY A 16 6.41 1.62 -2.41
N ASP A 17 6.62 2.94 -2.43
CA ASP A 17 6.87 3.72 -1.21
C ASP A 17 5.62 3.75 -0.32
N ILE A 18 5.83 3.69 0.98
CA ILE A 18 4.77 3.63 1.98
C ILE A 18 4.69 4.95 2.75
N CYS A 19 3.51 5.57 2.79
CA CYS A 19 3.25 6.68 3.70
C CYS A 19 2.82 6.14 5.07
N LEU A 20 3.80 5.96 5.97
CA LEU A 20 3.58 5.52 7.35
C LEU A 20 4.53 6.29 8.27
N ASP A 21 3.99 6.97 9.27
CA ASP A 21 4.72 7.87 10.16
C ASP A 21 5.83 7.18 10.97
N ILE A 22 5.61 5.94 11.41
CA ILE A 22 6.64 5.15 12.12
C ILE A 22 7.84 4.78 11.24
N LEU A 23 7.72 4.88 9.91
CA LEU A 23 8.85 4.70 8.98
C LEU A 23 9.61 6.01 8.71
N LYS A 24 9.12 7.14 9.24
CA LYS A 24 9.67 8.48 8.99
C LYS A 24 9.98 9.19 10.31
N ASP A 25 9.12 10.11 10.73
CA ASP A 25 9.34 11.03 11.84
C ASP A 25 9.00 10.44 13.21
N LYS A 26 8.17 9.39 13.25
CA LYS A 26 7.85 8.67 14.50
C LYS A 26 8.67 7.40 14.70
N TRP A 27 9.72 7.18 13.91
CA TRP A 27 10.60 6.04 14.10
C TRP A 27 11.28 6.06 15.48
N THR A 28 11.33 4.91 16.15
CA THR A 28 12.07 4.73 17.41
C THR A 28 12.90 3.46 17.36
N ALA A 29 14.02 3.42 18.08
CA ALA A 29 14.89 2.23 18.18
C ALA A 29 14.22 1.03 18.89
N LEU A 30 13.02 1.21 19.46
CA LEU A 30 12.23 0.13 20.07
C LEU A 30 11.46 -0.70 19.05
N TYR A 31 11.26 -0.19 17.83
CA TYR A 31 10.54 -0.89 16.81
C TYR A 31 11.43 -1.95 16.15
N ASP A 32 10.92 -3.19 16.15
CA ASP A 32 11.52 -4.28 15.41
C ASP A 32 10.78 -4.50 14.07
N VAL A 33 11.29 -5.43 13.27
CA VAL A 33 10.68 -5.78 11.97
C VAL A 33 9.24 -6.26 12.16
N ARG A 34 8.93 -6.96 13.25
CA ARG A 34 7.58 -7.45 13.53
C ARG A 34 6.61 -6.30 13.75
N THR A 35 6.97 -5.31 14.57
CA THR A 35 6.15 -4.12 14.80
C THR A 35 5.88 -3.39 13.49
N ILE A 36 6.89 -3.18 12.66
CA ILE A 36 6.74 -2.53 11.35
C ILE A 36 5.75 -3.31 10.47
N LEU A 37 5.89 -4.63 10.37
CA LEU A 37 5.02 -5.45 9.51
C LEU A 37 3.56 -5.48 10.00
N ILE A 38 3.34 -5.50 11.32
CA ILE A 38 2.00 -5.40 11.90
C ILE A 38 1.39 -4.04 11.57
N SER A 39 2.13 -2.95 11.72
CA SER A 39 1.64 -1.61 11.37
C SER A 39 1.31 -1.47 9.89
N ILE A 40 2.10 -2.06 8.98
CA ILE A 40 1.78 -2.10 7.55
C ILE A 40 0.50 -2.91 7.30
N GLN A 41 0.33 -4.06 7.97
CA GLN A 41 -0.89 -4.86 7.84
C GLN A 41 -2.13 -4.08 8.32
N SER A 42 -2.02 -3.38 9.46
CA SER A 42 -3.09 -2.49 9.94
C SER A 42 -3.39 -1.39 8.93
N LEU A 43 -2.37 -0.74 8.37
CA LEU A 43 -2.53 0.31 7.36
C LEU A 43 -3.29 -0.18 6.11
N LEU A 44 -3.07 -1.43 5.69
CA LEU A 44 -3.78 -2.03 4.55
C LEU A 44 -5.30 -2.21 4.80
N GLY A 45 -5.70 -2.35 6.05
CA GLY A 45 -7.12 -2.43 6.45
C GLY A 45 -7.73 -1.07 6.81
N GLU A 46 -6.89 -0.14 7.26
CA GLU A 46 -7.27 1.17 7.78
C GLU A 46 -6.33 2.26 7.22
N PRO A 47 -6.53 2.69 5.97
CA PRO A 47 -5.69 3.70 5.33
C PRO A 47 -5.93 5.09 5.92
N ASN A 48 -4.91 5.93 5.84
CA ASN A 48 -5.02 7.35 6.09
C ASN A 48 -5.44 8.09 4.80
N LEU A 49 -6.68 8.55 4.74
CA LEU A 49 -7.23 9.27 3.58
C LEU A 49 -6.89 10.78 3.55
N ASP A 50 -6.34 11.34 4.64
CA ASP A 50 -5.97 12.75 4.71
C ASP A 50 -4.68 13.06 3.95
N SER A 51 -3.87 12.03 3.67
CA SER A 51 -2.59 12.17 2.97
C SER A 51 -2.34 10.96 2.05
N PRO A 52 -3.12 10.82 0.97
CA PRO A 52 -2.99 9.69 0.05
C PRO A 52 -1.80 9.89 -0.89
N LEU A 53 -1.06 8.80 -1.14
CA LEU A 53 -0.08 8.69 -2.22
C LEU A 53 -0.75 8.28 -3.54
N ASP A 54 -1.84 7.52 -3.48
CA ASP A 54 -2.67 7.17 -4.63
C ASP A 54 -4.07 7.77 -4.44
N ALA A 55 -4.34 8.88 -5.12
CA ALA A 55 -5.61 9.59 -5.05
C ALA A 55 -6.79 8.76 -5.57
N LEU A 56 -6.56 7.91 -6.58
CA LEU A 56 -7.62 7.05 -7.14
C LEU A 56 -7.98 5.94 -6.15
N ALA A 57 -6.97 5.34 -5.50
CA ALA A 57 -7.22 4.35 -4.45
C ALA A 57 -7.97 4.97 -3.26
N ALA A 58 -7.62 6.20 -2.88
CA ALA A 58 -8.30 6.94 -1.81
C ALA A 58 -9.77 7.27 -2.17
N GLU A 59 -10.03 7.76 -3.39
CA GLU A 59 -11.39 8.04 -3.88
C GLU A 59 -12.26 6.78 -3.86
N LYS A 60 -11.69 5.65 -4.28
CA LYS A 60 -12.39 4.37 -4.35
C LYS A 60 -12.50 3.66 -3.00
N TRP A 61 -11.79 4.12 -1.98
CA TRP A 61 -11.82 3.49 -0.67
C TRP A 61 -13.23 3.53 -0.07
N GLY A 62 -13.73 2.39 0.41
CA GLY A 62 -15.09 2.28 0.95
C GLY A 62 -16.19 2.04 -0.10
N HIS A 63 -15.90 2.13 -1.40
CA HIS A 63 -16.83 1.70 -2.44
C HIS A 63 -16.89 0.17 -2.56
N GLU A 64 -18.07 -0.36 -2.91
CA GLU A 64 -18.30 -1.81 -3.07
C GLU A 64 -17.40 -2.45 -4.15
N ASP A 65 -16.99 -1.67 -5.16
CA ASP A 65 -16.14 -2.12 -6.27
C ASP A 65 -14.65 -2.15 -5.92
N TYR A 66 -14.23 -1.57 -4.79
CA TYR A 66 -12.81 -1.43 -4.42
C TYR A 66 -12.07 -2.77 -4.44
N LYS A 67 -12.65 -3.79 -3.83
CA LYS A 67 -12.07 -5.15 -3.80
C LYS A 67 -11.85 -5.71 -5.20
N GLN A 68 -12.77 -5.47 -6.13
CA GLN A 68 -12.65 -5.94 -7.51
C GLN A 68 -11.54 -5.17 -8.24
N LEU A 69 -11.44 -3.86 -8.03
CA LEU A 69 -10.39 -3.03 -8.59
C LEU A 69 -8.99 -3.47 -8.12
N VAL A 70 -8.83 -3.76 -6.83
CA VAL A 70 -7.57 -4.29 -6.27
C VAL A 70 -7.18 -5.59 -6.96
N LEU A 71 -8.11 -6.55 -7.07
CA LEU A 71 -7.85 -7.85 -7.69
C LEU A 71 -7.52 -7.73 -9.19
N LEU A 72 -8.20 -6.83 -9.91
CA LEU A 72 -7.94 -6.56 -11.32
C LEU A 72 -6.54 -5.98 -11.52
N LYS A 73 -6.17 -4.94 -10.77
CA LYS A 73 -4.85 -4.30 -10.84
C LYS A 73 -3.72 -5.26 -10.44
N TYR A 74 -3.94 -6.09 -9.43
CA TYR A 74 -2.97 -7.12 -9.03
C TYR A 74 -2.74 -8.15 -10.15
N ARG A 75 -3.80 -8.63 -10.81
CA ARG A 75 -3.65 -9.57 -11.94
C ARG A 75 -2.92 -8.94 -13.11
N GLN A 76 -3.21 -7.67 -13.42
CA GLN A 76 -2.52 -6.92 -14.47
C GLN A 76 -1.03 -6.81 -14.18
N SER A 77 -0.65 -6.38 -12.97
CA SER A 77 0.76 -6.21 -12.61
C SER A 77 1.55 -7.53 -12.64
N VAL A 78 0.94 -8.63 -12.20
CA VAL A 78 1.55 -9.97 -12.28
C VAL A 78 1.75 -10.41 -13.74
N ASN A 79 0.75 -10.18 -14.59
CA ASN A 79 0.83 -10.54 -16.01
C ASN A 79 1.91 -9.74 -16.75
N ASP A 80 2.02 -8.45 -16.47
CA ASP A 80 3.04 -7.58 -17.08
C ASP A 80 4.45 -7.96 -16.62
N SER A 81 4.61 -8.31 -15.34
CA SER A 81 5.88 -8.81 -14.80
C SER A 81 6.33 -10.12 -15.45
N ASN A 82 5.38 -11.00 -15.81
CA ASN A 82 5.68 -12.26 -16.49
C ASN A 82 6.01 -12.10 -17.98
N LYS A 83 5.48 -11.08 -18.65
CA LYS A 83 5.83 -10.78 -20.06
C LYS A 83 7.23 -10.21 -20.22
N ASN A 84 7.73 -9.55 -19.18
CA ASN A 84 9.04 -8.89 -19.17
C ASN A 84 10.17 -9.81 -18.66
N LYS A 85 9.89 -11.10 -18.45
CA LYS A 85 10.85 -12.17 -18.14
C LYS A 85 11.08 -13.05 -19.36
#